data_AF-F0GC00-F1
#
_entry.id   AF-F0GC00-F1
#
_cell.length_a   1.000
_cell.length_b   1.000
_cell.length_c   1.000
_cell.angle_alpha   90.00
_cell.angle_beta   90.00
_cell.angle_gamma   90.00
#
_symmetry.space_group_name_H-M   'P 1'
#
loop_
_entity.id
_entity.type
_entity.pdbx_description
1 polymer ?
#
loop_
_entity_poly.entity_id
_entity_poly.type
_entity_poly.pdbx_seq_one_letter_code
_entity_poly.pdbx_strand_id
1 'polypeptide(L)'
;AASLPRIDGLATVLAGSASKATNAQVAAWCAQRPGFRIDPLAAARGEPVVEQALAFARSHLPAPVLIYATATPDEVKAVQQALGVEAAGHLVESTLAAIAKGLRELGVRKFV
;
A
#
# COMPACT_ATOMS: atom_id res chain seq x y z
N ALA A 1 0.96 -30.47 -12.84
CA ALA A 1 0.42 -29.30 -12.11
C ALA A 1 -0.66 -28.65 -12.96
N ALA A 2 -1.79 -28.23 -12.38
CA ALA A 2 -2.83 -27.52 -13.12
C ALA A 2 -2.34 -26.10 -13.44
N SER A 3 -2.44 -25.67 -14.70
CA SER A 3 -2.15 -24.30 -15.10
C SER A 3 -3.33 -23.40 -14.72
N LEU A 4 -3.06 -22.40 -13.88
CA LEU A 4 -4.04 -21.35 -13.62
C LEU A 4 -4.23 -20.48 -14.87
N PRO A 5 -5.45 -20.01 -15.16
CA PRO A 5 -5.69 -19.12 -16.29
C PRO A 5 -4.92 -17.81 -16.12
N ARG A 6 -4.34 -17.32 -17.22
CA ARG A 6 -3.64 -16.03 -17.24
C ARG A 6 -4.65 -14.90 -17.07
N ILE A 7 -4.38 -14.01 -16.12
CA ILE A 7 -5.15 -12.77 -15.93
C ILE A 7 -4.38 -11.62 -16.58
N ASP A 8 -4.93 -11.07 -17.66
CA ASP A 8 -4.40 -9.87 -18.30
C ASP A 8 -4.91 -8.60 -17.61
N GLY A 9 -4.29 -7.46 -17.91
CA GLY A 9 -4.63 -6.14 -17.37
C GLY A 9 -3.58 -5.54 -16.43
N LEU A 10 -3.92 -4.40 -15.86
CA LEU A 10 -3.04 -3.60 -15.00
C LEU A 10 -2.79 -4.34 -13.67
N ALA A 11 -1.61 -4.11 -13.09
CA ALA A 11 -1.18 -4.74 -11.84
C ALA A 11 -0.75 -3.70 -10.81
N THR A 12 -0.91 -4.05 -9.55
CA THR A 12 -0.40 -3.29 -8.39
C THR A 12 0.13 -4.26 -7.34
N VAL A 13 1.03 -3.77 -6.49
CA VAL A 13 1.45 -4.45 -5.26
C VAL A 13 0.98 -3.62 -4.07
N LEU A 14 0.38 -4.26 -3.07
CA LEU A 14 -0.06 -3.67 -1.81
C LEU A 14 0.66 -4.35 -0.64
N ALA A 15 1.55 -3.63 0.05
CA ALA A 15 2.32 -4.19 1.17
C ALA A 15 1.92 -3.56 2.51
N GLY A 16 1.14 -4.29 3.31
CA GLY A 16 0.77 -3.89 4.67
C GLY A 16 1.69 -4.43 5.79
N SER A 17 2.54 -5.42 5.50
CA SER A 17 3.36 -6.08 6.52
C SER A 17 4.59 -5.25 6.91
N ALA A 18 4.92 -5.27 8.21
CA ALA A 18 6.13 -4.68 8.79
C ALA A 18 7.29 -5.68 8.95
N SER A 19 7.20 -6.89 8.36
CA SER A 19 8.25 -7.91 8.50
C SER A 19 9.58 -7.46 7.88
N LYS A 20 10.71 -8.02 8.36
CA LYS A 20 12.03 -7.77 7.77
C LYS A 20 12.08 -8.16 6.29
N ALA A 21 11.44 -9.27 5.93
CA ALA A 21 11.36 -9.74 4.55
C ALA A 21 10.60 -8.75 3.66
N THR A 22 9.44 -8.25 4.12
CA THR A 22 8.65 -7.26 3.39
C THR A 22 9.42 -5.95 3.21
N ASN A 23 10.10 -5.47 4.27
CA ASN A 23 10.97 -4.29 4.17
C ASN A 23 12.04 -4.43 3.08
N ALA A 24 12.70 -5.59 3.00
CA ALA A 24 13.70 -5.86 1.98
C ALA A 24 13.11 -5.89 0.56
N GLN A 25 11.92 -6.48 0.39
CA GLN A 25 11.19 -6.50 -0.88
C GLN A 25 10.78 -5.11 -1.34
N VAL A 26 10.27 -4.28 -0.42
CA VAL A 26 9.92 -2.88 -0.67
C VAL A 26 11.16 -2.09 -1.08
N ALA A 27 12.27 -2.22 -0.35
CA ALA A 27 13.51 -1.53 -0.68
C ALA A 27 14.03 -1.92 -2.08
N ALA A 28 14.00 -3.22 -2.40
CA ALA A 28 14.40 -3.71 -3.71
C ALA A 28 13.47 -3.21 -4.83
N TRP A 29 12.16 -3.07 -4.57
CA TRP A 29 11.22 -2.47 -5.52
C TRP A 29 11.52 -0.99 -5.76
N CYS A 30 11.58 -0.19 -4.68
CA CYS A 30 11.75 1.26 -4.75
C CYS A 30 13.10 1.68 -5.36
N ALA A 31 14.10 0.80 -5.40
CA ALA A 31 15.36 1.04 -6.10
C ALA A 31 15.20 1.14 -7.63
N GLN A 32 14.11 0.62 -8.20
CA GLN A 32 13.96 0.50 -9.66
C GLN A 32 12.55 0.86 -10.18
N ARG A 33 11.54 0.86 -9.30
CA ARG A 33 10.13 0.97 -9.66
C ARG A 33 9.39 1.93 -8.72
N PRO A 34 8.32 2.57 -9.21
CA PRO A 34 7.56 3.53 -8.43
C PRO A 34 6.92 2.89 -7.20
N GLY A 35 7.17 3.48 -6.04
CA GLY A 35 6.55 3.11 -4.76
C GLY A 35 5.97 4.33 -4.05
N PHE A 36 4.78 4.17 -3.46
CA PHE A 36 4.15 5.18 -2.62
C PHE A 36 4.00 4.64 -1.20
N ARG A 37 4.56 5.39 -0.24
CA ARG A 37 4.46 5.06 1.18
C ARG A 37 3.23 5.72 1.79
N ILE A 38 2.36 4.93 2.40
CA ILE A 38 1.30 5.39 3.27
C ILE A 38 1.93 5.85 4.58
N ASP A 39 1.68 7.09 4.99
CA ASP A 39 1.97 7.58 6.33
C ASP A 39 0.73 7.37 7.22
N PRO A 40 0.77 6.43 8.20
CA PRO A 40 -0.38 6.19 9.07
C PRO A 40 -0.71 7.38 9.98
N LEU A 41 0.27 8.22 10.32
CA LEU A 41 0.01 9.43 11.11
C LEU A 41 -0.71 10.50 10.27
N ALA A 42 -0.38 10.62 8.98
CA ALA A 42 -1.12 11.48 8.06
C ALA A 42 -2.57 10.99 7.91
N ALA A 43 -2.77 9.69 7.73
CA ALA A 43 -4.10 9.09 7.69
C ALA A 43 -4.87 9.35 9.01
N ALA A 44 -4.21 9.26 10.15
CA ALA A 44 -4.80 9.52 11.47
C ALA A 44 -5.23 10.98 11.66
N ARG A 45 -4.51 11.92 11.03
CA ARG A 45 -4.85 13.36 11.02
C ARG A 45 -5.97 13.70 10.02
N GLY A 46 -6.47 12.74 9.26
CA GLY A 46 -7.50 12.97 8.25
C GLY A 46 -6.96 13.56 6.95
N GLU A 47 -5.65 13.42 6.69
CA GLU A 47 -5.08 13.82 5.40
C GLU A 47 -5.57 12.89 4.27
N PRO A 48 -5.67 13.39 3.02
CA PRO A 48 -6.24 12.65 1.89
C PRO A 48 -5.27 11.60 1.31
N VAL A 49 -4.78 10.69 2.16
CA VAL A 49 -3.76 9.70 1.81
C VAL A 49 -4.26 8.74 0.74
N VAL A 50 -5.55 8.39 0.76
CA VAL A 50 -6.16 7.53 -0.26
C VAL A 50 -6.16 8.22 -1.63
N GLU A 51 -6.60 9.48 -1.70
CA GLU A 51 -6.59 10.24 -2.96
C GLU A 51 -5.18 10.44 -3.49
N GLN A 52 -4.22 10.74 -2.62
CA GLN A 52 -2.81 10.88 -2.98
C GLN A 52 -2.23 9.59 -3.58
N ALA A 53 -2.51 8.45 -2.94
CA ALA A 53 -2.06 7.15 -3.41
C ALA A 53 -2.68 6.77 -4.77
N LEU A 54 -3.97 7.09 -4.98
CA LEU A 54 -4.65 6.85 -6.26
C LEU A 54 -4.17 7.79 -7.36
N ALA A 55 -3.89 9.06 -7.04
CA ALA A 55 -3.30 10.02 -7.96
C ALA A 55 -1.90 9.57 -8.41
N PHE A 56 -1.07 9.13 -7.45
CA PHE A 56 0.22 8.53 -7.71
C PHE A 56 0.12 7.29 -8.63
N ALA A 57 -0.83 6.39 -8.35
CA ALA A 57 -1.00 5.21 -9.20
C ALA A 57 -1.36 5.62 -10.63
N ARG A 58 -2.33 6.53 -10.79
CA ARG A 58 -2.76 7.02 -12.10
C ARG A 58 -1.63 7.63 -12.94
N SER A 59 -0.66 8.30 -12.32
CA SER A 59 0.46 8.91 -13.05
C SER A 59 1.49 7.90 -13.56
N HIS A 60 1.47 6.65 -13.07
CA HIS A 60 2.44 5.61 -13.44
C HIS A 60 1.83 4.46 -14.25
N LEU A 61 0.51 4.36 -14.30
CA LEU A 61 -0.16 3.39 -15.17
C LEU A 61 0.25 3.60 -16.64
N PRO A 62 0.45 2.51 -17.42
CA PRO A 62 0.11 1.13 -17.10
C PRO A 62 1.18 0.34 -16.34
N ALA A 63 2.31 0.95 -15.98
CA ALA A 63 3.36 0.26 -15.24
C ALA A 63 2.89 -0.10 -13.82
N PRO A 64 3.29 -1.27 -13.28
CA PRO A 64 2.93 -1.63 -11.92
C PRO A 64 3.53 -0.67 -10.90
N VAL A 65 2.73 -0.29 -9.91
CA VAL A 65 3.16 0.49 -8.75
C VAL A 65 3.13 -0.37 -7.48
N LEU A 66 3.94 0.03 -6.51
CA LEU A 66 3.86 -0.45 -5.14
C LEU A 66 3.20 0.61 -4.27
N ILE A 67 2.22 0.22 -3.46
CA ILE A 67 1.70 1.03 -2.37
C ILE A 67 1.94 0.26 -1.08
N TYR A 68 2.59 0.89 -0.11
CA TYR A 68 3.04 0.18 1.09
C TYR A 68 2.83 1.01 2.34
N ALA A 69 2.42 0.34 3.41
CA ALA A 69 2.27 0.92 4.75
C ALA A 69 3.41 0.50 5.69
N THR A 70 4.47 -0.08 5.14
CA THR A 70 5.63 -0.49 5.93
C THR A 70 6.25 0.73 6.61
N ALA A 71 6.15 0.72 7.93
CA ALA A 71 6.70 1.71 8.82
C ALA A 71 7.78 1.06 9.69
N THR A 72 8.77 1.84 10.09
CA THR A 72 9.76 1.40 11.07
C THR A 72 9.08 1.05 12.40
N PRO A 73 9.66 0.19 13.25
CA PRO A 73 9.11 -0.11 14.57
C PRO A 73 8.81 1.15 15.40
N ASP A 74 9.64 2.19 15.26
CA ASP A 74 9.46 3.47 15.97
C ASP A 74 8.25 4.25 15.45
N GLU A 75 8.04 4.30 14.14
CA GLU A 75 6.85 4.91 13.55
C GLU A 75 5.57 4.15 13.92
N VAL A 76 5.61 2.82 13.90
CA VAL A 76 4.48 1.99 14.37
C VAL A 76 4.17 2.32 15.83
N LYS A 77 5.19 2.40 16.69
CA LYS A 77 5.02 2.76 18.10
C LYS A 77 4.42 4.16 18.27
N ALA A 78 4.84 5.14 17.47
CA ALA A 78 4.29 6.50 17.53
C ALA A 78 2.80 6.53 17.17
N VAL A 79 2.39 5.80 16.12
CA VAL A 79 0.98 5.66 15.72
C VAL A 79 0.17 4.96 16.81
N GLN A 80 0.71 3.88 17.38
CA GLN A 80 0.07 3.15 18.47
C GLN A 80 -0.05 3.98 19.75
N GLN A 81 0.90 4.86 20.04
CA GLN A 81 0.82 5.80 21.16
C GLN A 81 -0.26 6.87 20.93
N ALA A 82 -0.45 7.31 19.68
CA ALA A 82 -1.45 8.31 19.34
C ALA A 82 -2.88 7.75 19.31
N LEU A 83 -3.06 6.49 18.89
CA LEU A 83 -4.37 5.92 18.56
C LEU A 83 -4.76 4.69 19.39
N GLY A 84 -3.79 4.04 20.03
CA GLY A 84 -3.94 2.67 20.54
C GLY A 84 -3.58 1.63 19.48
N VAL A 85 -3.14 0.45 19.94
CA VAL A 85 -2.63 -0.63 19.06
C VAL A 85 -3.66 -1.12 18.05
N GLU A 86 -4.88 -1.37 18.51
CA GLU A 86 -5.96 -1.88 17.67
C GLU A 86 -6.39 -0.86 16.62
N ALA A 87 -6.61 0.39 17.03
CA ALA A 87 -7.03 1.46 16.13
C ALA A 87 -5.95 1.78 15.07
N ALA A 88 -4.67 1.72 15.44
CA ALA A 88 -3.56 1.88 14.52
C ALA A 88 -3.56 0.81 13.41
N GLY A 89 -3.76 -0.47 13.79
CA GLY A 89 -3.86 -1.56 12.81
C GLY A 89 -5.05 -1.39 11.89
N HIS A 90 -6.23 -1.13 12.46
CA HIS A 90 -7.47 -0.94 11.68
C HIS A 90 -7.39 0.27 10.74
N LEU A 91 -6.72 1.36 11.14
CA LEU A 91 -6.50 2.53 10.28
C LEU A 91 -5.68 2.18 9.04
N VAL A 92 -4.58 1.43 9.21
CA VAL A 92 -3.72 1.02 8.09
C VAL A 92 -4.48 0.07 7.16
N GLU A 93 -5.19 -0.92 7.70
CA GLU A 93 -5.97 -1.88 6.93
C GLU A 93 -7.10 -1.21 6.15
N SER A 94 -7.86 -0.32 6.79
CA SER A 94 -8.95 0.42 6.14
C SER A 94 -8.43 1.37 5.05
N THR A 95 -7.29 2.02 5.27
CA THR A 95 -6.63 2.87 4.25
C THR A 95 -6.20 2.04 3.03
N LEU A 96 -5.51 0.91 3.25
CA LEU A 96 -5.12 0.00 2.16
C LEU A 96 -6.34 -0.57 1.43
N ALA A 97 -7.41 -0.92 2.14
CA ALA A 97 -8.64 -1.43 1.55
C ALA A 97 -9.34 -0.38 0.67
N ALA A 98 -9.37 0.89 1.09
CA ALA A 98 -9.91 1.99 0.30
C ALA A 98 -9.09 2.22 -0.97
N ILE A 99 -7.76 2.18 -0.87
CA ILE A 99 -6.85 2.28 -2.02
C ILE A 99 -7.07 1.10 -2.98
N ALA A 100 -7.17 -0.14 -2.48
CA ALA A 100 -7.42 -1.31 -3.31
C ALA A 100 -8.73 -1.19 -4.11
N LYS A 101 -9.80 -0.67 -3.49
CA LYS A 101 -11.07 -0.39 -4.16
C LYS A 101 -10.89 0.66 -5.27
N GLY A 102 -10.25 1.79 -4.97
CA GLY A 102 -10.01 2.83 -5.98
C GLY A 102 -9.12 2.35 -7.13
N LEU A 103 -8.09 1.54 -6.87
CA LEU A 103 -7.26 0.94 -7.92
C LEU A 103 -8.06 -0.01 -8.82
N ARG A 104 -8.99 -0.77 -8.25
CA ARG A 104 -9.89 -1.61 -9.03
C ARG A 104 -10.79 -0.76 -9.94
N GLU A 105 -11.29 0.38 -9.46
CA GLU A 105 -12.05 1.34 -10.26
C GLU A 105 -11.20 1.98 -11.37
N LEU A 106 -9.90 2.14 -11.14
CA LEU A 106 -8.92 2.55 -12.17
C LEU A 106 -8.59 1.44 -13.18
N GLY A 107 -9.19 0.26 -13.07
CA GLY A 107 -9.01 -0.85 -14.01
C GLY A 107 -7.88 -1.82 -13.64
N VAL A 108 -7.33 -1.75 -12.44
CA VAL A 108 -6.38 -2.76 -11.94
C VAL A 108 -7.07 -4.10 -11.74
N ARG A 109 -6.46 -5.17 -12.25
CA ARG A 109 -7.00 -6.54 -12.23
C ARG A 109 -6.15 -7.53 -11.47
N LYS A 110 -4.86 -7.23 -11.29
CA LYS A 110 -3.91 -8.04 -10.53
C LYS A 110 -3.47 -7.28 -9.28
N PHE A 111 -3.71 -7.88 -8.12
CA PHE A 111 -3.32 -7.38 -6.81
C PHE A 111 -2.39 -8.41 -6.18
N VAL A 112 -1.23 -7.96 -5.73
CA VAL A 112 -0.23 -8.75 -5.01
C VAL A 112 -0.10 -8.22 -3.60
#